data_AF-A0A2U3L4J4-F1
#
_entry.id   AF-A0A2U3L4J4-F1
#
_cell.length_a   1.000
_cell.length_b   1.000
_cell.length_c   1.000
_cell.angle_alpha   90.00
_cell.angle_beta   90.00
_cell.angle_gamma   90.00
#
_symmetry.space_group_name_H-M   'P 1'
#
loop_
_entity.id
_entity.type
_entity.pdbx_description
1 polymer ?
#
loop_
_entity_poly.entity_id
_entity_poly.type
_entity_poly.pdbx_seq_one_letter_code
_entity_poly.pdbx_strand_id
1 'polypeptide(L)'
;MSPRCLLPRRSWRLEHNQCHGPFNFSRHLFLFPVRKLSCNVAIALCSILGHAQALSPLQNASGLRLLISDENPQPSLRIVLPGRPPADGALVIFPEHVTARMHGRVEVEHLYMSGPPAEGTRPAWRESEHSIEYEKDLKGDIHFLARATLEDDGVRFHYEFTNRSSKSYDMIYAVTDPRLTGTFHDVRLERTYVHYKDGFDLLASETPARLSMPLNQWLPLRYLVSYTWSAPSQRVERREDGITYYNKSRAVDEPMVATLSTDGKWVAASFARTTGNVWSNPDLTCQHVDPETWLGPGQKAVLEVKILVFRGTLDDALEKVRAQRGHLN
;
A
#
# COMPACT_ATOMS: atom_id res chain seq x y z
N MET A 1 -2.86 15.76 -46.16
CA MET A 1 -3.97 15.09 -45.44
C MET A 1 -3.84 13.60 -45.69
N SER A 2 -3.39 12.85 -44.69
CA SER A 2 -3.29 11.39 -44.72
C SER A 2 -3.96 10.86 -43.47
N PRO A 3 -4.84 9.84 -43.54
CA PRO A 3 -5.57 9.37 -42.38
C PRO A 3 -4.64 8.57 -41.48
N ARG A 4 -4.49 9.01 -40.23
CA ARG A 4 -3.87 8.22 -39.17
C ARG A 4 -4.84 7.09 -38.81
N CYS A 5 -4.44 5.86 -39.09
CA CYS A 5 -5.09 4.66 -38.55
C CYS A 5 -5.06 4.71 -37.02
N LEU A 6 -6.22 4.96 -36.42
CA LEU A 6 -6.51 4.67 -35.02
C LEU A 6 -6.67 3.15 -34.90
N LEU A 7 -5.60 2.44 -34.57
CA LEU A 7 -5.71 1.07 -34.08
C LEU A 7 -6.32 1.12 -32.67
N PRO A 8 -7.30 0.26 -32.35
CA PRO A 8 -7.91 0.24 -31.02
C PRO A 8 -6.86 -0.22 -30.00
N ARG A 9 -6.64 0.59 -28.97
CA ARG A 9 -5.96 0.16 -27.73
C ARG A 9 -6.76 -1.01 -27.16
N ARG A 10 -6.35 -2.25 -27.42
CA ARG A 10 -6.84 -3.41 -26.67
C ARG A 10 -6.49 -3.18 -25.20
N SER A 11 -7.51 -3.13 -24.34
CA SER A 11 -7.32 -3.15 -22.89
C SER A 11 -6.80 -4.54 -22.53
N TRP A 12 -5.48 -4.67 -22.41
CA TRP A 12 -4.87 -5.95 -22.09
C TRP A 12 -4.89 -6.16 -20.58
N ARG A 13 -5.80 -7.05 -20.20
CA ARG A 13 -5.97 -7.64 -18.89
C ARG A 13 -4.68 -8.34 -18.50
N LEU A 14 -3.95 -7.78 -17.55
CA LEU A 14 -2.81 -8.45 -16.96
C LEU A 14 -3.31 -9.39 -15.86
N GLU A 15 -2.94 -10.66 -15.98
CA GLU A 15 -3.00 -11.64 -14.91
C GLU A 15 -1.95 -11.29 -13.84
N HIS A 16 -2.16 -10.22 -13.08
CA HIS A 16 -1.35 -9.92 -11.89
C HIS A 16 -2.20 -10.05 -10.67
N ASN A 17 -1.79 -10.99 -9.82
CA ASN A 17 -2.08 -11.09 -8.40
C ASN A 17 -1.53 -12.42 -7.79
N GLN A 18 -0.62 -13.14 -8.46
CA GLN A 18 0.19 -14.17 -7.80
C GLN A 18 1.48 -13.47 -7.30
N CYS A 19 2.01 -13.63 -6.09
CA CYS A 19 2.08 -14.82 -5.23
C CYS A 19 2.15 -14.41 -3.74
N HIS A 20 1.35 -15.02 -2.87
CA HIS A 20 1.71 -15.18 -1.46
C HIS A 20 1.80 -16.67 -1.16
N GLY A 21 3.01 -17.17 -0.89
CA GLY A 21 3.18 -18.50 -0.30
C GLY A 21 2.83 -18.47 1.20
N PRO A 22 2.43 -19.60 1.80
CA PRO A 22 2.15 -19.66 3.24
C PRO A 22 3.46 -19.60 4.05
N PHE A 23 3.64 -18.57 4.87
CA PHE A 23 4.71 -18.52 5.86
C PHE A 23 4.33 -19.36 7.08
N ASN A 24 4.91 -20.56 7.21
CA ASN A 24 4.84 -21.38 8.41
C ASN A 24 5.84 -20.88 9.47
N PHE A 25 5.35 -20.46 10.64
CA PHE A 25 6.16 -20.18 11.81
C PHE A 25 6.46 -21.49 12.57
N SER A 26 7.70 -21.99 12.52
CA SER A 26 8.20 -23.01 13.45
C SER A 26 8.92 -22.35 14.62
N ARG A 27 8.40 -22.57 15.83
CA ARG A 27 9.04 -22.18 17.10
C ARG A 27 10.10 -23.21 17.48
N HIS A 28 11.36 -22.79 17.60
CA HIS A 28 12.35 -23.52 18.39
C HIS A 28 12.86 -22.65 19.54
N LEU A 29 12.54 -23.09 20.75
CA LEU A 29 13.12 -22.67 22.02
C LEU A 29 14.58 -23.16 22.09
N PHE A 30 15.51 -22.25 22.37
CA PHE A 30 16.81 -22.60 22.94
C PHE A 30 17.01 -21.82 24.24
N LEU A 31 17.05 -22.59 25.33
CA LEU A 31 17.52 -22.20 26.66
C LEU A 31 19.01 -22.50 26.73
N PHE A 32 19.85 -21.52 27.07
CA PHE A 32 21.16 -21.79 27.68
C PHE A 32 21.51 -20.72 28.74
N PRO A 33 22.28 -21.09 29.77
CA PRO A 33 22.26 -20.43 31.07
C PRO A 33 23.27 -19.29 31.25
N VAL A 34 22.92 -18.44 32.20
CA VAL A 34 23.69 -17.33 32.80
C VAL A 34 25.00 -17.82 33.42
N ARG A 35 26.10 -17.10 33.18
CA ARG A 35 27.21 -17.01 34.12
C ARG A 35 27.64 -15.55 34.31
N LYS A 36 27.62 -15.13 35.58
CA LYS A 36 28.10 -13.86 36.11
C LYS A 36 29.62 -13.80 35.99
N LEU A 37 30.17 -12.66 35.58
CA LEU A 37 31.45 -12.18 36.09
C LEU A 37 31.41 -10.65 36.20
N SER A 38 31.63 -10.19 37.42
CA SER A 38 31.74 -8.81 37.86
C SER A 38 33.17 -8.29 37.67
N CYS A 39 33.32 -7.07 37.15
CA CYS A 39 34.46 -6.22 37.46
C CYS A 39 34.10 -4.75 37.28
N ASN A 40 34.21 -4.00 38.37
CA ASN A 40 34.13 -2.54 38.42
C ASN A 40 35.46 -1.94 37.94
N VAL A 41 35.43 -1.04 36.97
CA VAL A 41 36.43 0.03 36.84
C VAL A 41 35.69 1.30 36.46
N ALA A 42 35.73 2.27 37.37
CA ALA A 42 35.27 3.63 37.15
C ALA A 42 36.31 4.39 36.32
N ILE A 43 35.88 4.98 35.20
CA ILE A 43 36.62 6.06 34.53
C ILE A 43 35.62 7.17 34.28
N ALA A 44 35.79 8.26 35.03
CA ALA A 44 35.12 9.52 34.79
C ALA A 44 35.77 10.19 33.57
N LEU A 45 35.02 10.32 32.48
CA LEU A 45 35.37 11.15 31.34
C LEU A 45 34.15 11.98 30.96
N CYS A 46 34.27 13.30 31.19
CA CYS A 46 33.37 14.31 30.66
C CYS A 46 33.22 14.11 29.15
N SER A 47 32.06 13.63 28.73
CA SER A 47 31.66 13.60 27.33
C SER A 47 30.41 14.46 27.22
N ILE A 48 30.53 15.52 26.43
CA ILE A 48 29.45 16.41 26.03
C ILE A 48 28.33 15.52 25.49
N LEU A 49 27.24 15.40 26.25
CA LEU A 49 26.00 14.79 25.78
C LEU A 49 25.42 15.73 24.72
N GLY A 50 25.87 15.56 23.48
CA GLY A 50 25.06 15.90 22.32
C GLY A 50 23.72 15.20 22.53
N HIS A 51 22.72 15.95 22.95
CA HIS A 51 21.35 15.51 22.87
C HIS A 51 21.06 15.35 21.39
N ALA A 52 21.27 14.15 20.86
CA ALA A 52 20.43 13.70 19.76
C ALA A 52 19.01 13.77 20.32
N GLN A 53 18.33 14.90 20.09
CA GLN A 53 16.89 14.95 20.23
C GLN A 53 16.40 13.84 19.32
N ALA A 54 15.96 12.73 19.92
CA ALA A 54 15.15 11.77 19.21
C ALA A 54 14.03 12.60 18.59
N LEU A 55 13.98 12.62 17.25
CA LEU A 55 12.94 13.35 16.54
C LEU A 55 11.61 12.90 17.15
N SER A 56 10.81 13.88 17.58
CA SER A 56 9.48 13.55 18.06
C SER A 56 8.74 12.86 16.92
N PRO A 57 7.93 11.83 17.20
CA PRO A 57 7.22 11.13 16.14
C PRO A 57 6.43 12.12 15.28
N LEU A 58 6.55 12.00 13.94
CA LEU A 58 5.87 12.91 13.02
C LEU A 58 4.37 12.93 13.35
N GLN A 59 3.85 14.12 13.65
CA GLN A 59 2.46 14.33 14.02
C GLN A 59 1.90 15.58 13.33
N ASN A 60 0.69 15.49 12.77
CA ASN A 60 0.01 16.65 12.19
C ASN A 60 -0.84 17.41 13.23
N ALA A 61 -1.43 18.53 12.82
CA ALA A 61 -2.29 19.35 13.68
C ALA A 61 -3.54 18.60 14.19
N SER A 62 -4.03 17.62 13.43
CA SER A 62 -5.15 16.74 13.80
C SER A 62 -4.77 15.66 14.83
N GLY A 63 -3.47 15.51 15.14
CA GLY A 63 -2.93 14.51 16.06
C GLY A 63 -2.64 13.14 15.41
N LEU A 64 -2.76 13.02 14.09
CA LEU A 64 -2.40 11.81 13.35
C LEU A 64 -0.88 11.66 13.40
N ARG A 65 -0.40 10.45 13.65
CA ARG A 65 1.05 10.18 13.71
C ARG A 65 1.50 9.24 12.60
N LEU A 66 2.71 9.47 12.09
CA LEU A 66 3.39 8.61 11.14
C LEU A 66 4.69 8.10 11.76
N LEU A 67 4.85 6.77 11.86
CA LEU A 67 5.99 6.13 12.53
C LEU A 67 6.67 5.14 11.59
N ILE A 68 7.99 4.98 11.69
CA ILE A 68 8.69 3.83 11.11
C ILE A 68 8.37 2.58 11.95
N SER A 69 8.06 1.48 11.28
CA SER A 69 7.70 0.19 11.91
C SER A 69 8.88 -0.79 11.88
N ASP A 70 9.91 -0.53 12.70
CA ASP A 70 11.14 -1.34 12.73
C ASP A 70 10.96 -2.79 13.19
N GLU A 71 9.81 -3.12 13.81
CA GLU A 71 9.46 -4.48 14.19
C GLU A 71 9.07 -5.35 12.98
N ASN A 72 8.70 -4.74 11.86
CA ASN A 72 8.32 -5.46 10.67
C ASN A 72 9.57 -5.74 9.82
N PRO A 73 9.75 -6.97 9.31
CA PRO A 73 10.82 -7.26 8.36
C PRO A 73 10.75 -6.38 7.10
N GLN A 74 9.55 -6.07 6.61
CA GLN A 74 9.37 -5.30 5.38
C GLN A 74 9.44 -3.78 5.67
N PRO A 75 9.90 -2.96 4.70
CA PRO A 75 9.82 -1.49 4.80
C PRO A 75 8.38 -1.08 5.08
N SER A 76 8.13 -0.55 6.27
CA SER A 76 6.77 -0.24 6.65
C SER A 76 6.66 0.92 7.61
N LEU A 77 5.51 1.57 7.54
CA LEU A 77 5.14 2.74 8.32
C LEU A 77 3.83 2.45 9.07
N ARG A 78 3.67 3.04 10.25
CA ARG A 78 2.39 3.07 10.98
C ARG A 78 1.72 4.41 10.80
N ILE A 79 0.47 4.40 10.38
CA ILE A 79 -0.44 5.54 10.51
C ILE A 79 -1.25 5.31 11.78
N VAL A 80 -1.09 6.17 12.80
CA VAL A 80 -1.68 5.97 14.12
C VAL A 80 -2.68 7.07 14.45
N LEU A 81 -3.88 6.65 14.83
CA LEU A 81 -4.97 7.57 15.18
C LEU A 81 -4.64 8.45 16.41
N PRO A 82 -5.20 9.68 16.49
CA PRO A 82 -5.00 10.57 17.63
C PRO A 82 -5.45 9.94 18.96
N GLY A 83 -4.55 9.94 19.95
CA GLY A 83 -4.81 9.39 21.29
C GLY A 83 -4.99 7.86 21.33
N ARG A 84 -4.66 7.14 20.26
CA ARG A 84 -4.78 5.68 20.17
C ARG A 84 -3.43 4.96 20.25
N PRO A 85 -3.41 3.67 20.63
CA PRO A 85 -2.19 2.87 20.61
C PRO A 85 -1.67 2.66 19.16
N PRO A 86 -0.37 2.40 18.95
CA PRO A 86 0.21 2.20 17.61
C PRO A 86 -0.43 1.09 16.75
N ALA A 87 -1.13 0.15 17.38
CA ALA A 87 -1.83 -0.93 16.69
C ALA A 87 -3.18 -0.49 16.06
N ASP A 88 -3.65 0.74 16.31
CA ASP A 88 -4.96 1.23 15.86
C ASP A 88 -4.80 2.31 14.77
N GLY A 89 -5.19 1.96 13.53
CA GLY A 89 -4.94 2.75 12.33
C GLY A 89 -4.59 1.87 11.14
N ALA A 90 -3.37 2.01 10.59
CA ALA A 90 -2.88 1.18 9.49
C ALA A 90 -1.38 0.88 9.62
N LEU A 91 -0.99 -0.32 9.19
CA LEU A 91 0.39 -0.69 8.89
C LEU A 91 0.56 -0.68 7.37
N VAL A 92 1.41 0.18 6.85
CA VAL A 92 1.60 0.35 5.41
C VAL A 92 2.95 -0.24 5.00
N ILE A 93 2.94 -1.25 4.14
CA ILE A 93 4.19 -1.72 3.49
C ILE A 93 4.48 -0.79 2.32
N PHE A 94 5.72 -0.29 2.27
CA PHE A 94 6.07 0.91 1.54
C PHE A 94 7.37 0.80 0.72
N PRO A 95 7.28 0.45 -0.58
CA PRO A 95 6.19 -0.32 -1.18
C PRO A 95 6.34 -1.82 -0.86
N GLU A 96 5.28 -2.59 -1.12
CA GLU A 96 5.35 -4.05 -1.07
C GLU A 96 6.27 -4.60 -2.17
N HIS A 97 6.12 -4.12 -3.39
CA HIS A 97 6.96 -4.49 -4.53
C HIS A 97 6.93 -3.40 -5.60
N VAL A 98 7.91 -3.43 -6.50
CA VAL A 98 7.93 -2.65 -7.75
C VAL A 98 7.89 -3.63 -8.91
N THR A 99 6.88 -3.48 -9.75
CA THR A 99 6.66 -4.32 -10.92
C THR A 99 6.79 -3.49 -12.18
N ALA A 100 7.40 -4.04 -13.21
CA ALA A 100 7.51 -3.40 -14.50
C ALA A 100 7.29 -4.39 -15.65
N ARG A 101 6.86 -3.85 -16.80
CA ARG A 101 6.80 -4.57 -18.07
C ARG A 101 7.67 -3.87 -19.09
N MET A 102 8.69 -4.57 -19.57
CA MET A 102 9.58 -4.05 -20.59
C MET A 102 8.84 -3.86 -21.92
N HIS A 103 9.24 -2.85 -22.69
CA HIS A 103 8.61 -2.52 -23.97
C HIS A 103 8.58 -3.73 -24.91
N GLY A 104 7.39 -4.02 -25.45
CA GLY A 104 7.18 -5.12 -26.40
C GLY A 104 7.20 -6.52 -25.78
N ARG A 105 7.31 -6.65 -24.44
CA ARG A 105 7.17 -7.93 -23.73
C ARG A 105 5.76 -8.09 -23.17
N VAL A 106 5.37 -9.33 -22.97
CA VAL A 106 4.09 -9.68 -22.32
C VAL A 106 4.30 -9.90 -20.84
N GLU A 107 5.41 -10.52 -20.48
CA GLU A 107 5.80 -10.86 -19.11
C GLU A 107 6.17 -9.62 -18.32
N VAL A 108 5.80 -9.63 -17.04
CA VAL A 108 6.30 -8.64 -16.07
C VAL A 108 7.46 -9.19 -15.27
N GLU A 109 8.20 -8.25 -14.69
CA GLU A 109 9.27 -8.55 -13.74
C GLU A 109 9.10 -7.72 -12.46
N HIS A 110 9.49 -8.32 -11.33
CA HIS A 110 9.65 -7.59 -10.08
C HIS A 110 11.06 -6.99 -10.01
N LEU A 111 11.14 -5.67 -10.17
CA LEU A 111 12.37 -4.90 -9.98
C LEU A 111 12.75 -4.82 -8.51
N TYR A 112 11.74 -4.88 -7.64
CA TYR A 112 11.85 -4.92 -6.19
C TYR A 112 10.73 -5.80 -5.61
N MET A 113 11.04 -6.57 -4.58
CA MET A 113 10.07 -7.32 -3.77
C MET A 113 10.49 -7.16 -2.32
N SER A 114 9.58 -6.69 -1.47
CA SER A 114 9.80 -6.64 -0.03
C SER A 114 9.78 -8.06 0.52
N GLY A 115 10.71 -8.37 1.41
CA GLY A 115 10.81 -9.67 2.06
C GLY A 115 11.57 -9.55 3.37
N PRO A 116 11.72 -10.66 4.12
CA PRO A 116 12.59 -10.70 5.28
C PRO A 116 13.97 -10.17 4.88
N PRO A 117 14.46 -9.08 5.50
CA PRO A 117 15.72 -8.50 5.09
C PRO A 117 16.81 -9.50 5.47
N ALA A 118 17.74 -9.77 4.55
CA ALA A 118 19.06 -10.18 4.97
C ALA A 118 19.63 -9.06 5.87
N GLU A 119 20.43 -9.39 6.88
CA GLU A 119 21.07 -8.39 7.74
C GLU A 119 21.66 -7.24 6.92
N GLY A 120 21.38 -5.99 7.31
CA GLY A 120 21.89 -4.79 6.63
C GLY A 120 21.11 -4.32 5.39
N THR A 121 19.97 -4.95 5.03
CA THR A 121 19.19 -4.55 3.84
C THR A 121 17.96 -3.66 4.13
N ARG A 122 17.80 -3.21 5.38
CA ARG A 122 16.74 -2.27 5.76
C ARG A 122 16.88 -0.93 5.02
N PRO A 123 15.78 -0.22 4.74
CA PRO A 123 15.86 1.12 4.19
C PRO A 123 16.65 2.05 5.11
N ALA A 124 17.53 2.85 4.52
CA ALA A 124 18.15 3.96 5.22
C ALA A 124 17.16 5.13 5.23
N TRP A 125 16.31 5.18 6.25
CA TRP A 125 15.28 6.21 6.38
C TRP A 125 15.89 7.60 6.62
N ARG A 126 15.30 8.60 5.99
CA ARG A 126 15.51 10.03 6.27
C ARG A 126 14.18 10.62 6.71
N GLU A 127 14.21 11.29 7.85
CA GLU A 127 13.04 11.98 8.40
C GLU A 127 13.21 13.50 8.22
N SER A 128 12.12 14.16 7.84
CA SER A 128 11.98 15.62 7.83
C SER A 128 10.79 16.01 8.71
N GLU A 129 10.49 17.30 8.81
CA GLU A 129 9.38 17.82 9.62
C GLU A 129 8.03 17.13 9.32
N HIS A 130 7.79 16.80 8.05
CA HIS A 130 6.52 16.22 7.60
C HIS A 130 6.67 14.97 6.73
N SER A 131 7.88 14.45 6.52
CA SER A 131 8.07 13.30 5.65
C SER A 131 9.04 12.25 6.18
N ILE A 132 8.80 11.01 5.77
CA ILE A 132 9.71 9.89 5.94
C ILE A 132 10.02 9.35 4.55
N GLU A 133 11.29 9.24 4.20
CA GLU A 133 11.71 8.81 2.87
C GLU A 133 12.93 7.90 2.89
N TYR A 134 13.13 7.18 1.80
CA TYR A 134 14.37 6.47 1.52
C TYR A 134 14.58 6.35 0.01
N GLU A 135 15.80 6.01 -0.37
CA GLU A 135 16.19 5.77 -1.75
C GLU A 135 16.80 4.38 -1.91
N LYS A 136 16.71 3.83 -3.13
CA LYS A 136 17.33 2.55 -3.50
C LYS A 136 17.57 2.50 -5.00
N ASP A 137 18.63 1.82 -5.43
CA ASP A 137 18.76 1.38 -6.82
C ASP A 137 18.12 -0.02 -6.97
N LEU A 138 17.22 -0.15 -7.94
CA LEU A 138 16.48 -1.37 -8.26
C LEU A 138 17.13 -2.10 -9.44
N LYS A 139 16.66 -3.33 -9.73
CA LYS A 139 17.08 -4.05 -10.94
C LYS A 139 16.83 -3.19 -12.19
N GLY A 140 17.73 -3.31 -13.17
CA GLY A 140 17.60 -2.61 -14.46
C GLY A 140 18.01 -1.14 -14.43
N ASP A 141 18.94 -0.77 -13.53
CA ASP A 141 19.47 0.59 -13.35
C ASP A 141 18.36 1.65 -13.16
N ILE A 142 17.33 1.29 -12.40
CA ILE A 142 16.28 2.21 -11.98
C ILE A 142 16.63 2.73 -10.59
N HIS A 143 16.84 4.04 -10.47
CA HIS A 143 16.90 4.68 -9.17
C HIS A 143 15.51 5.01 -8.67
N PHE A 144 15.26 4.71 -7.41
CA PHE A 144 13.94 4.77 -6.80
C PHE A 144 13.99 5.58 -5.52
N LEU A 145 13.07 6.54 -5.40
CA LEU A 145 12.80 7.30 -4.19
C LEU A 145 11.37 6.99 -3.74
N ALA A 146 11.23 6.64 -2.46
CA ALA A 146 9.95 6.47 -1.80
C ALA A 146 9.84 7.50 -0.67
N ARG A 147 8.81 8.34 -0.72
CA ARG A 147 8.49 9.33 0.33
C ARG A 147 7.05 9.21 0.81
N ALA A 148 6.85 9.17 2.12
CA ALA A 148 5.55 9.34 2.75
C ALA A 148 5.51 10.73 3.40
N THR A 149 4.54 11.56 3.01
CA THR A 149 4.34 12.91 3.55
C THR A 149 3.07 12.94 4.38
N LEU A 150 3.20 13.29 5.65
CA LEU A 150 2.08 13.47 6.57
C LEU A 150 1.40 14.81 6.28
N GLU A 151 0.11 14.76 5.97
CA GLU A 151 -0.74 15.90 5.64
C GLU A 151 -1.90 15.97 6.67
N ASP A 152 -2.67 17.06 6.70
CA ASP A 152 -3.68 17.30 7.76
C ASP A 152 -4.76 16.22 7.86
N ASP A 153 -5.07 15.56 6.75
CA ASP A 153 -6.14 14.57 6.61
C ASP A 153 -5.65 13.17 6.24
N GLY A 154 -4.35 12.91 6.27
CA GLY A 154 -3.81 11.61 5.90
C GLY A 154 -2.33 11.61 5.55
N VAL A 155 -1.93 10.66 4.71
CA VAL A 155 -0.55 10.50 4.26
C VAL A 155 -0.52 10.35 2.75
N ARG A 156 0.30 11.15 2.07
CA ARG A 156 0.59 11.01 0.64
C ARG A 156 1.86 10.22 0.44
N PHE A 157 1.74 9.12 -0.29
CA PHE A 157 2.84 8.25 -0.70
C PHE A 157 3.26 8.62 -2.11
N HIS A 158 4.55 8.90 -2.26
CA HIS A 158 5.17 9.37 -3.48
C HIS A 158 6.29 8.41 -3.88
N TYR A 159 6.28 8.03 -5.14
CA TYR A 159 7.28 7.18 -5.76
C TYR A 159 7.87 7.89 -6.97
N GLU A 160 9.18 8.15 -6.95
CA GLU A 160 9.92 8.63 -8.11
C GLU A 160 10.82 7.52 -8.65
N PHE A 161 10.69 7.25 -9.96
CA PHE A 161 11.58 6.37 -10.70
C PHE A 161 12.44 7.20 -11.63
N THR A 162 13.75 7.02 -11.60
CA THR A 162 14.68 7.54 -12.60
C THR A 162 15.32 6.38 -13.35
N ASN A 163 15.04 6.25 -14.64
CA ASN A 163 15.60 5.21 -15.48
C ASN A 163 16.97 5.64 -16.00
N ARG A 164 18.04 5.03 -15.46
CA ARG A 164 19.42 5.30 -15.88
C ARG A 164 19.90 4.31 -16.96
N SER A 165 19.04 3.39 -17.39
CA SER A 165 19.34 2.38 -18.40
C SER A 165 18.92 2.80 -19.81
N SER A 166 19.25 1.96 -20.80
CA SER A 166 18.74 2.04 -22.18
C SER A 166 17.42 1.31 -22.40
N LYS A 167 16.85 0.66 -21.38
CA LYS A 167 15.59 -0.10 -21.48
C LYS A 167 14.39 0.84 -21.41
N SER A 168 13.32 0.48 -22.10
CA SER A 168 12.02 1.15 -22.00
C SER A 168 11.02 0.23 -21.34
N TYR A 169 10.13 0.78 -20.52
CA TYR A 169 9.05 0.07 -19.85
C TYR A 169 7.70 0.63 -20.30
N ASP A 170 6.82 -0.25 -20.78
CA ASP A 170 5.45 0.10 -21.13
C ASP A 170 4.59 0.32 -19.87
N MET A 171 5.02 -0.26 -18.75
CA MET A 171 4.37 -0.16 -17.46
C MET A 171 5.42 -0.28 -16.34
N ILE A 172 5.28 0.54 -15.31
CA ILE A 172 5.93 0.44 -14.02
C ILE A 172 4.97 0.93 -12.93
N TYR A 173 4.96 0.27 -11.78
CA TYR A 173 4.27 0.73 -10.58
C TYR A 173 4.92 0.22 -9.30
N ALA A 174 4.65 0.93 -8.20
CA ALA A 174 4.99 0.52 -6.84
C ALA A 174 3.69 0.29 -6.06
N VAL A 175 3.59 -0.87 -5.41
CA VAL A 175 2.39 -1.23 -4.63
C VAL A 175 2.46 -0.66 -3.23
N THR A 176 1.48 0.17 -2.88
CA THR A 176 1.25 0.58 -1.49
C THR A 176 0.31 -0.44 -0.87
N ASP A 177 0.74 -1.16 0.17
CA ASP A 177 -0.12 -2.15 0.88
C ASP A 177 -0.48 -1.63 2.28
N PRO A 178 -1.56 -0.83 2.41
CA PRO A 178 -2.04 -0.36 3.68
C PRO A 178 -2.95 -1.39 4.33
N ARG A 179 -2.39 -2.14 5.28
CA ARG A 179 -3.12 -3.12 6.09
C ARG A 179 -3.82 -2.41 7.24
N LEU A 180 -5.15 -2.36 7.18
CA LEU A 180 -5.96 -1.69 8.18
C LEU A 180 -5.98 -2.50 9.48
N THR A 181 -5.79 -1.84 10.62
CA THR A 181 -5.69 -2.50 11.93
C THR A 181 -6.61 -1.84 12.95
N GLY A 182 -6.80 -2.50 14.10
CA GLY A 182 -7.63 -1.99 15.18
C GLY A 182 -9.07 -1.72 14.73
N THR A 183 -9.53 -0.48 14.88
CA THR A 183 -10.92 -0.10 14.58
C THR A 183 -11.29 -0.22 13.10
N PHE A 184 -10.32 -0.21 12.20
CA PHE A 184 -10.53 -0.35 10.75
C PHE A 184 -10.44 -1.80 10.25
N HIS A 185 -10.09 -2.76 11.11
CA HIS A 185 -9.96 -4.16 10.71
C HIS A 185 -11.33 -4.75 10.27
N ASP A 186 -11.43 -5.17 9.01
CA ASP A 186 -12.71 -5.52 8.36
C ASP A 186 -12.60 -6.76 7.43
N VAL A 187 -12.31 -7.92 8.02
CA VAL A 187 -12.08 -9.20 7.30
C VAL A 187 -13.26 -9.64 6.43
N ARG A 188 -14.48 -9.26 6.81
CA ARG A 188 -15.68 -9.61 6.05
C ARG A 188 -16.08 -8.54 5.05
N LEU A 189 -15.38 -7.41 4.95
CA LEU A 189 -15.76 -6.27 4.09
C LEU A 189 -17.17 -5.73 4.41
N GLU A 190 -17.49 -5.63 5.70
CA GLU A 190 -18.78 -5.14 6.20
C GLU A 190 -18.86 -3.61 6.23
N ARG A 191 -17.70 -2.96 6.23
CA ARG A 191 -17.55 -1.51 6.37
C ARG A 191 -16.58 -0.94 5.36
N THR A 192 -16.26 -1.70 4.32
CA THR A 192 -15.38 -1.31 3.22
C THR A 192 -16.21 -1.06 1.97
N TYR A 193 -16.06 0.13 1.40
CA TYR A 193 -16.92 0.72 0.39
C TYR A 193 -16.11 1.15 -0.83
N VAL A 194 -16.81 1.17 -1.96
CA VAL A 194 -16.38 1.81 -3.21
C VAL A 194 -17.49 2.73 -3.70
N HIS A 195 -17.16 3.67 -4.57
CA HIS A 195 -18.12 4.65 -5.09
C HIS A 195 -18.53 4.35 -6.54
N TYR A 196 -19.81 4.54 -6.82
CA TYR A 196 -20.40 4.51 -8.15
C TYR A 196 -21.15 5.81 -8.40
N LYS A 197 -21.57 6.05 -9.64
CA LYS A 197 -22.35 7.25 -10.01
C LYS A 197 -23.59 7.48 -9.14
N ASP A 198 -24.21 6.40 -8.65
CA ASP A 198 -25.42 6.45 -7.82
C ASP A 198 -25.13 6.49 -6.31
N GLY A 199 -23.86 6.53 -5.91
CA GLY A 199 -23.40 6.59 -4.52
C GLY A 199 -22.50 5.43 -4.10
N PHE A 200 -22.21 5.38 -2.79
CA PHE A 200 -21.41 4.32 -2.18
C PHE A 200 -22.14 2.98 -2.15
N ASP A 201 -21.37 1.91 -2.31
CA ASP A 201 -21.82 0.53 -2.14
C ASP A 201 -20.71 -0.28 -1.47
N LEU A 202 -21.07 -1.34 -0.76
CA LEU A 202 -20.09 -2.22 -0.12
C LEU A 202 -19.21 -2.87 -1.19
N LEU A 203 -17.91 -2.95 -0.92
CA LEU A 203 -16.95 -3.61 -1.79
C LEU A 203 -17.42 -5.02 -2.12
N ALA A 204 -17.93 -5.76 -1.13
CA ALA A 204 -18.43 -7.12 -1.33
C ALA A 204 -19.96 -7.26 -1.29
N SER A 205 -20.70 -6.29 -1.81
CA SER A 205 -22.18 -6.34 -1.90
C SER A 205 -22.71 -7.47 -2.79
N GLU A 206 -21.97 -7.88 -3.83
CA GLU A 206 -22.35 -8.97 -4.75
C GLU A 206 -22.07 -10.36 -4.14
N THR A 207 -21.63 -10.44 -2.89
CA THR A 207 -21.36 -11.70 -2.19
C THR A 207 -21.91 -11.67 -0.75
N PRO A 208 -23.23 -11.51 -0.56
CA PRO A 208 -23.83 -11.35 0.78
C PRO A 208 -23.60 -12.57 1.69
N ALA A 209 -23.45 -13.77 1.10
CA ALA A 209 -23.13 -15.00 1.83
C ALA A 209 -21.83 -14.90 2.65
N ARG A 210 -20.91 -13.98 2.32
CA ARG A 210 -19.68 -13.72 3.08
C ARG A 210 -19.92 -13.41 4.56
N LEU A 211 -21.12 -12.96 4.93
CA LEU A 211 -21.45 -12.61 6.32
C LEU A 211 -21.62 -13.85 7.20
N SER A 212 -22.09 -14.96 6.64
CA SER A 212 -22.33 -16.22 7.35
C SER A 212 -21.39 -17.35 6.93
N MET A 213 -20.66 -17.19 5.82
CA MET A 213 -19.69 -18.15 5.33
C MET A 213 -18.57 -18.39 6.36
N PRO A 214 -18.17 -19.66 6.62
CA PRO A 214 -16.99 -19.98 7.40
C PRO A 214 -15.75 -19.27 6.86
N LEU A 215 -14.89 -18.74 7.75
CA LEU A 215 -13.73 -17.94 7.32
C LEU A 215 -12.75 -18.72 6.44
N ASN A 216 -12.61 -20.03 6.63
CA ASN A 216 -11.76 -20.89 5.79
C ASN A 216 -12.34 -21.18 4.39
N GLN A 217 -13.60 -20.82 4.14
CA GLN A 217 -14.21 -20.83 2.81
C GLN A 217 -14.18 -19.44 2.18
N TRP A 218 -14.27 -18.40 3.01
CA TRP A 218 -14.14 -17.01 2.58
C TRP A 218 -12.70 -16.70 2.18
N LEU A 219 -11.71 -17.12 2.97
CA LEU A 219 -10.29 -16.80 2.80
C LEU A 219 -9.47 -18.00 2.29
N PRO A 220 -8.35 -17.75 1.59
CA PRO A 220 -7.86 -16.44 1.12
C PRO A 220 -8.56 -15.97 -0.16
N LEU A 221 -8.72 -14.66 -0.31
CA LEU A 221 -9.35 -14.07 -1.49
C LEU A 221 -8.81 -12.68 -1.84
N ARG A 222 -9.10 -12.24 -3.07
CA ARG A 222 -9.03 -10.84 -3.49
C ARG A 222 -10.40 -10.39 -4.00
N TYR A 223 -10.83 -9.21 -3.59
CA TYR A 223 -12.10 -8.63 -4.02
C TYR A 223 -11.81 -7.37 -4.84
N LEU A 224 -12.15 -7.39 -6.13
CA LEU A 224 -11.70 -6.41 -7.11
C LEU A 224 -12.86 -5.71 -7.80
N VAL A 225 -12.66 -4.44 -8.10
CA VAL A 225 -13.60 -3.61 -8.85
C VAL A 225 -12.82 -2.81 -9.88
N SER A 226 -13.23 -2.90 -11.15
CA SER A 226 -12.52 -2.17 -12.21
C SER A 226 -12.75 -0.66 -12.13
N TYR A 227 -11.76 0.13 -12.55
CA TYR A 227 -11.91 1.57 -12.79
C TYR A 227 -11.69 1.87 -14.27
N THR A 228 -10.43 1.95 -14.72
CA THR A 228 -10.14 2.15 -16.16
C THR A 228 -10.10 0.86 -16.96
N TRP A 229 -9.86 -0.28 -16.30
CA TRP A 229 -9.89 -1.58 -16.97
C TRP A 229 -11.32 -2.05 -17.19
N SER A 230 -11.51 -2.95 -18.16
CA SER A 230 -12.81 -3.58 -18.36
C SER A 230 -13.15 -4.48 -17.19
N ALA A 231 -14.41 -4.44 -16.73
CA ALA A 231 -14.92 -5.43 -15.81
C ALA A 231 -14.77 -6.84 -16.42
N PRO A 232 -14.22 -7.81 -15.69
CA PRO A 232 -14.16 -9.22 -16.11
C PRO A 232 -15.48 -9.77 -16.65
N SER A 233 -15.51 -10.90 -17.35
CA SER A 233 -16.78 -11.65 -17.50
C SER A 233 -16.99 -12.57 -16.30
N GLN A 234 -15.92 -13.28 -15.92
CA GLN A 234 -15.89 -14.20 -14.80
C GLN A 234 -15.93 -13.46 -13.45
N ARG A 235 -17.01 -13.70 -12.70
CA ARG A 235 -17.28 -13.07 -11.40
C ARG A 235 -16.49 -13.70 -10.27
N VAL A 236 -16.33 -15.02 -10.31
CA VAL A 236 -15.58 -15.79 -9.32
C VAL A 236 -14.58 -16.68 -10.02
N GLU A 237 -13.32 -16.59 -9.61
CA GLU A 237 -12.21 -17.32 -10.23
C GLU A 237 -11.31 -17.87 -9.12
N ARG A 238 -11.18 -19.19 -9.02
CA ARG A 238 -10.16 -19.81 -8.16
C ARG A 238 -8.91 -19.98 -9.02
N ARG A 239 -7.82 -19.30 -8.65
CA ARG A 239 -6.56 -19.36 -9.39
C ARG A 239 -5.61 -20.43 -8.84
N GLU A 240 -4.59 -20.72 -9.63
CA GLU A 240 -3.54 -21.70 -9.28
C GLU A 240 -2.76 -21.32 -8.02
N ASP A 241 -2.72 -20.03 -7.67
CA ASP A 241 -2.17 -19.50 -6.42
C ASP A 241 -2.98 -19.90 -5.18
N GLY A 242 -4.11 -20.58 -5.34
CA GLY A 242 -4.99 -20.97 -4.24
C GLY A 242 -5.75 -19.79 -3.64
N ILE A 243 -5.87 -18.67 -4.35
CA ILE A 243 -6.64 -17.50 -3.95
C ILE A 243 -7.92 -17.44 -4.79
N THR A 244 -9.04 -17.13 -4.15
CA THR A 244 -10.30 -16.89 -4.85
C THR A 244 -10.41 -15.41 -5.22
N TYR A 245 -10.79 -15.11 -6.45
CA TYR A 245 -10.93 -13.76 -6.95
C TYR A 245 -12.40 -13.49 -7.17
N TYR A 246 -12.90 -12.50 -6.47
CA TYR A 246 -14.23 -11.96 -6.68
C TYR A 246 -14.08 -10.66 -7.45
N ASN A 247 -14.68 -10.61 -8.64
CA ASN A 247 -14.74 -9.41 -9.45
C ASN A 247 -16.15 -8.84 -9.32
N LYS A 248 -16.29 -7.52 -9.14
CA LYS A 248 -17.59 -6.83 -9.23
C LYS A 248 -18.04 -6.59 -10.66
N SER A 249 -19.35 -6.69 -10.87
CA SER A 249 -19.98 -6.67 -12.19
C SER A 249 -19.79 -5.36 -12.94
N ARG A 250 -19.71 -4.24 -12.21
CA ARG A 250 -19.59 -2.89 -12.76
C ARG A 250 -18.31 -2.18 -12.30
N ALA A 251 -17.85 -1.24 -13.12
CA ALA A 251 -16.73 -0.38 -12.78
C ALA A 251 -17.15 0.75 -11.83
N VAL A 252 -16.25 1.13 -10.92
CA VAL A 252 -16.40 2.33 -10.07
C VAL A 252 -16.20 3.59 -10.90
N ASP A 253 -16.70 4.73 -10.43
CA ASP A 253 -16.48 6.03 -11.06
C ASP A 253 -15.36 6.84 -10.36
N GLU A 254 -14.92 6.40 -9.19
CA GLU A 254 -13.80 6.99 -8.46
C GLU A 254 -12.74 5.92 -8.13
N PRO A 255 -11.43 6.22 -8.33
CA PRO A 255 -10.32 5.31 -8.00
C PRO A 255 -10.03 5.32 -6.49
N MET A 256 -11.01 4.94 -5.68
CA MET A 256 -10.93 4.94 -4.22
C MET A 256 -11.53 3.67 -3.58
N VAL A 257 -10.97 3.30 -2.43
CA VAL A 257 -11.57 2.35 -1.48
C VAL A 257 -11.59 3.02 -0.12
N ALA A 258 -12.70 2.92 0.61
CA ALA A 258 -12.85 3.53 1.92
C ALA A 258 -13.35 2.52 2.95
N THR A 259 -12.83 2.56 4.18
CA THR A 259 -13.26 1.72 5.29
C THR A 259 -13.63 2.59 6.48
N LEU A 260 -14.81 2.35 7.04
CA LEU A 260 -15.27 3.01 8.26
C LEU A 260 -14.75 2.27 9.50
N SER A 261 -14.43 3.04 10.54
CA SER A 261 -14.16 2.50 11.88
C SER A 261 -15.39 1.76 12.42
N THR A 262 -15.17 0.89 13.41
CA THR A 262 -16.24 0.11 14.04
C THR A 262 -17.36 0.99 14.60
N ASP A 263 -17.04 2.19 15.09
CA ASP A 263 -18.01 3.17 15.61
C ASP A 263 -18.58 4.11 14.53
N GLY A 264 -18.14 3.98 13.28
CA GLY A 264 -18.57 4.81 12.15
C GLY A 264 -18.09 6.26 12.21
N LYS A 265 -17.16 6.62 13.10
CA LYS A 265 -16.73 8.02 13.30
C LYS A 265 -15.45 8.39 12.55
N TRP A 266 -14.69 7.41 12.09
CA TRP A 266 -13.45 7.61 11.34
C TRP A 266 -13.54 6.92 9.98
N VAL A 267 -12.84 7.52 9.02
CA VAL A 267 -12.69 6.99 7.67
C VAL A 267 -11.21 6.77 7.39
N ALA A 268 -10.87 5.60 6.85
CA ALA A 268 -9.60 5.33 6.19
C ALA A 268 -9.86 5.11 4.70
N ALA A 269 -9.34 5.96 3.81
CA ALA A 269 -9.60 5.85 2.37
C ALA A 269 -8.34 6.02 1.53
N SER A 270 -7.97 4.97 0.79
CA SER A 270 -6.93 5.03 -0.23
C SER A 270 -7.51 5.51 -1.57
N PHE A 271 -6.83 6.44 -2.22
CA PHE A 271 -7.12 6.85 -3.59
C PHE A 271 -5.85 7.22 -4.37
N ALA A 272 -5.94 7.18 -5.70
CA ALA A 272 -4.90 7.64 -6.61
C ALA A 272 -5.50 8.53 -7.71
N ARG A 273 -4.65 9.17 -8.53
CA ARG A 273 -5.13 9.95 -9.70
C ARG A 273 -5.95 9.08 -10.66
N THR A 274 -5.43 7.89 -10.94
CA THR A 274 -6.00 6.89 -11.83
C THR A 274 -5.47 5.51 -11.45
N THR A 275 -6.18 4.45 -11.81
CA THR A 275 -5.73 3.06 -11.62
C THR A 275 -6.47 2.13 -12.58
N GLY A 276 -5.99 0.89 -12.75
CA GLY A 276 -6.71 -0.14 -13.48
C GLY A 276 -7.97 -0.60 -12.74
N ASN A 277 -7.81 -0.87 -11.45
CA ASN A 277 -8.84 -1.38 -10.56
C ASN A 277 -8.59 -0.91 -9.13
N VAL A 278 -9.61 -1.05 -8.29
CA VAL A 278 -9.51 -0.89 -6.84
C VAL A 278 -9.81 -2.24 -6.20
N TRP A 279 -9.11 -2.61 -5.13
CA TRP A 279 -9.31 -3.93 -4.55
C TRP A 279 -8.86 -4.05 -3.09
N SER A 280 -9.25 -5.15 -2.45
CA SER A 280 -8.84 -5.51 -1.09
C SER A 280 -8.48 -7.00 -1.01
N ASN A 281 -7.48 -7.32 -0.18
CA ASN A 281 -7.28 -8.66 0.38
C ASN A 281 -7.84 -8.67 1.81
N PRO A 282 -9.00 -9.31 2.06
CA PRO A 282 -9.61 -9.28 3.39
C PRO A 282 -8.86 -10.08 4.46
N ASP A 283 -7.95 -10.99 4.08
CA ASP A 283 -7.08 -11.68 5.05
C ASP A 283 -6.08 -10.69 5.69
N LEU A 284 -5.64 -9.70 4.92
CA LEU A 284 -4.75 -8.62 5.36
C LEU A 284 -5.50 -7.32 5.67
N THR A 285 -6.78 -7.24 5.31
CA THR A 285 -7.63 -6.05 5.37
C THR A 285 -7.00 -4.83 4.70
N CYS A 286 -6.40 -5.02 3.52
CA CYS A 286 -5.72 -3.95 2.80
C CYS A 286 -6.60 -3.20 1.80
N GLN A 287 -6.17 -2.00 1.39
CA GLN A 287 -6.82 -1.18 0.35
C GLN A 287 -5.83 -0.85 -0.76
N HIS A 288 -6.13 -1.27 -1.99
CA HIS A 288 -5.26 -1.06 -3.14
C HIS A 288 -5.92 -0.21 -4.21
N VAL A 289 -5.15 0.77 -4.70
CA VAL A 289 -5.52 1.76 -5.73
C VAL A 289 -4.29 2.12 -6.58
N ASP A 290 -3.41 1.14 -6.79
CA ASP A 290 -2.05 1.39 -7.27
C ASP A 290 -2.06 1.92 -8.72
N PRO A 291 -1.54 3.14 -8.97
CA PRO A 291 -1.45 3.70 -10.32
C PRO A 291 -0.30 3.05 -11.10
N GLU A 292 -0.41 3.04 -12.43
CA GLU A 292 0.66 2.57 -13.33
C GLU A 292 1.02 3.64 -14.36
N THR A 293 2.29 3.67 -14.78
CA THR A 293 2.78 4.60 -15.80
C THR A 293 3.83 3.93 -16.68
N TRP A 294 4.20 4.58 -17.79
CA TRP A 294 5.31 4.15 -18.64
C TRP A 294 6.62 4.82 -18.17
N LEU A 295 7.77 4.23 -18.53
CA LEU A 295 9.07 4.79 -18.17
C LEU A 295 10.10 4.55 -19.29
N GLY A 296 10.44 5.60 -20.03
CA GLY A 296 11.42 5.53 -21.11
C GLY A 296 12.88 5.59 -20.64
N PRO A 297 13.84 5.31 -21.53
CA PRO A 297 15.27 5.46 -21.25
C PRO A 297 15.65 6.88 -20.83
N GLY A 298 16.43 7.04 -19.78
CA GLY A 298 16.89 8.36 -19.30
C GLY A 298 15.79 9.24 -18.66
N GLN A 299 14.57 8.72 -18.51
CA GLN A 299 13.44 9.51 -18.05
C GLN A 299 13.14 9.32 -16.56
N LYS A 300 12.27 10.21 -16.08
CA LYS A 300 11.67 10.14 -14.75
C LYS A 300 10.17 9.91 -14.86
N ALA A 301 9.64 9.16 -13.91
CA ALA A 301 8.20 9.02 -13.70
C ALA A 301 7.88 9.12 -12.22
N VAL A 302 6.74 9.71 -11.91
CA VAL A 302 6.22 9.86 -10.54
C VAL A 302 4.87 9.16 -10.46
N LEU A 303 4.64 8.47 -9.36
CA LEU A 303 3.35 7.88 -9.01
C LEU A 303 2.98 8.29 -7.59
N GLU A 304 1.71 8.61 -7.36
CA GLU A 304 1.22 8.97 -6.03
C GLU A 304 -0.07 8.24 -5.63
N VAL A 305 -0.08 7.80 -4.39
CA VAL A 305 -1.25 7.25 -3.69
C VAL A 305 -1.45 8.08 -2.43
N LYS A 306 -2.69 8.43 -2.09
CA LYS A 306 -2.99 9.09 -0.82
C LYS A 306 -3.93 8.24 0.00
N ILE A 307 -3.63 8.13 1.30
CA ILE A 307 -4.47 7.49 2.30
C ILE A 307 -5.00 8.57 3.22
N LEU A 308 -6.31 8.84 3.12
CA LEU A 308 -7.02 9.70 4.04
C LEU A 308 -7.27 8.96 5.35
N VAL A 309 -7.05 9.62 6.49
CA VAL A 309 -7.41 9.12 7.82
C VAL A 309 -7.92 10.28 8.67
N PHE A 310 -9.24 10.38 8.82
CA PHE A 310 -9.87 11.53 9.49
C PHE A 310 -11.23 11.16 10.10
N ARG A 311 -11.72 12.03 10.99
CA ARG A 311 -13.10 11.91 11.53
C ARG A 311 -14.09 12.47 10.54
N GLY A 312 -15.12 11.70 10.21
CA GLY A 312 -16.15 12.11 9.26
C GLY A 312 -16.90 10.93 8.67
N THR A 313 -17.46 11.17 7.49
CA THR A 313 -18.35 10.29 6.76
C THR A 313 -17.74 9.86 5.42
N LEU A 314 -18.37 8.90 4.75
CA LEU A 314 -17.98 8.52 3.39
C LEU A 314 -18.12 9.69 2.41
N ASP A 315 -19.13 10.55 2.58
CA ASP A 315 -19.33 11.72 1.73
C ASP A 315 -18.19 12.74 1.90
N ASP A 316 -17.75 12.98 3.14
CA ASP A 316 -16.56 13.82 3.40
C ASP A 316 -15.31 13.26 2.71
N ALA A 317 -15.18 11.92 2.67
CA ALA A 317 -14.05 11.27 1.99
C ALA A 317 -14.15 11.45 0.48
N LEU A 318 -15.34 11.31 -0.10
CA LEU A 318 -15.57 11.56 -1.53
C LEU A 318 -15.24 13.00 -1.91
N GLU A 319 -15.68 13.97 -1.11
CA GLU A 319 -15.38 15.39 -1.33
C GLU A 319 -13.87 15.65 -1.32
N LYS A 320 -13.16 15.10 -0.33
CA LYS A 320 -11.70 15.18 -0.25
C LYS A 320 -11.02 14.54 -1.45
N VAL A 321 -11.43 13.34 -1.85
CA VAL A 321 -10.90 12.65 -3.04
C VAL A 321 -11.10 13.52 -4.28
N ARG A 322 -12.31 14.04 -4.52
CA ARG A 322 -12.59 14.89 -5.68
C ARG A 322 -11.79 16.18 -5.68
N ALA A 323 -11.58 16.79 -4.51
CA ALA A 323 -10.78 18.00 -4.37
C ALA A 323 -9.27 17.78 -4.58
N GLN A 324 -8.77 16.58 -4.30
CA GLN A 324 -7.32 16.32 -4.24
C GLN A 324 -6.80 15.42 -5.36
N ARG A 325 -7.63 14.55 -5.94
CA ARG A 325 -7.24 13.58 -6.97
C ARG A 325 -6.56 14.24 -8.17
N GLY A 326 -7.05 15.42 -8.58
CA GLY A 326 -6.47 16.16 -9.70
C GLY A 326 -5.03 16.66 -9.46
N HIS A 327 -4.59 16.71 -8.21
CA HIS A 327 -3.25 17.17 -7.80
C HIS A 327 -2.25 16.03 -7.58
N LEU A 328 -2.70 14.77 -7.57
CA LEU A 328 -1.81 13.62 -7.57
C LEU A 328 -1.21 13.40 -8.97
N ASN A 329 -0.03 12.81 -9.02
CA ASN A 329 0.66 12.42 -10.27
C ASN A 329 0.14 11.11 -10.87
#